data_AF-A0A522TAE1-F1
#
_entry.id   AF-A0A522TAE1-F1
#
_cell.length_a   1.000
_cell.length_b   1.000
_cell.length_c   1.000
_cell.angle_alpha   90.00
_cell.angle_beta   90.00
_cell.angle_gamma   90.00
#
_symmetry.space_group_name_H-M   'P 1'
#
loop_
_entity.id
_entity.type
_entity.pdbx_description
1 polymer ?
#
loop_
_entity_poly.entity_id
_entity_poly.type
_entity_poly.pdbx_seq_one_letter_code
_entity_poly.pdbx_strand_id
1 'polypeptide(L)'
;MELTVSKEDYLKAIAEAESEEGPVIAATLGRWLRISAPAVTVALRRLKRDKLAWVDAKGRILLTKKGRAIANRMRLRHHLIERMLHEMLGVEWYKVHDEAERLEHSISPDVERRLIERLGPGGLCPHGNPINKSAAERRKAGLQSLWEAVPGSSLKIAGMHERDRQLLEYFDRLGLRPGTPLTIASRNYDGTLTLGVASGPVTLASSAAQKIWVSPVLNP
;
A
#
# COMPACT_ATOMS: atom_id res chain seq x y z
N MET A 1 13.37 -15.22 -15.11
CA MET A 1 12.18 -15.19 -15.96
C MET A 1 11.63 -13.77 -15.89
N GLU A 2 11.79 -12.96 -16.94
CA GLU A 2 11.21 -11.61 -16.97
C GLU A 2 9.69 -11.75 -17.06
N LEU A 3 8.99 -11.46 -15.97
CA LEU A 3 7.54 -11.40 -15.95
C LEU A 3 7.11 -10.18 -16.77
N THR A 4 6.45 -10.41 -17.90
CA THR A 4 5.81 -9.31 -18.65
C THR A 4 4.67 -8.75 -17.81
N VAL A 5 4.74 -7.46 -17.47
CA VAL A 5 3.68 -6.74 -16.75
C VAL A 5 2.36 -6.86 -17.52
N SER A 6 1.34 -7.39 -16.85
CA SER A 6 0.02 -7.63 -17.44
C SER A 6 -0.76 -6.32 -17.61
N LYS A 7 -1.84 -6.32 -18.41
CA LYS A 7 -2.74 -5.15 -18.50
C LYS A 7 -3.36 -4.81 -17.13
N GLU A 8 -3.61 -5.82 -16.31
CA GLU A 8 -4.19 -5.70 -14.99
C GLU A 8 -3.24 -4.98 -14.03
N ASP A 9 -1.94 -5.29 -14.09
CA ASP A 9 -0.90 -4.60 -13.32
C ASP A 9 -0.85 -3.11 -13.63
N TYR A 10 -0.91 -2.74 -14.91
CA TYR A 10 -0.95 -1.32 -15.29
C TYR A 10 -2.17 -0.61 -14.72
N LEU A 11 -3.35 -1.24 -14.77
CA LEU A 11 -4.59 -0.65 -14.25
C LEU A 11 -4.54 -0.52 -12.72
N LYS A 12 -4.05 -1.55 -12.03
CA LYS A 12 -3.81 -1.56 -10.58
C LYS A 12 -2.84 -0.44 -10.19
N ALA A 13 -1.67 -0.38 -10.82
CA ALA A 13 -0.66 0.64 -10.55
C ALA A 13 -1.16 2.06 -10.82
N ILE A 14 -1.94 2.31 -11.88
CA ILE A 14 -2.56 3.63 -12.11
C ILE A 14 -3.52 3.97 -10.95
N ALA A 15 -4.37 3.02 -10.52
CA ALA A 15 -5.33 3.28 -9.45
C ALA A 15 -4.68 3.52 -8.08
N GLU A 16 -3.60 2.79 -7.79
CA GLU A 16 -2.85 2.91 -6.54
C GLU A 16 -2.01 4.18 -6.50
N ALA A 17 -1.26 4.48 -7.58
CA ALA A 17 -0.52 5.73 -7.71
C ALA A 17 -1.44 6.94 -7.60
N GLU A 18 -2.64 6.87 -8.19
CA GLU A 18 -3.66 7.92 -8.05
C GLU A 18 -4.11 8.12 -6.60
N SER A 19 -4.26 7.03 -5.85
CA SER A 19 -4.69 7.07 -4.45
C SER A 19 -3.61 7.58 -3.50
N GLU A 20 -2.34 7.27 -3.80
CA GLU A 20 -1.19 7.57 -2.93
C GLU A 20 -0.53 8.91 -3.25
N GLU A 21 -0.36 9.23 -4.53
CA GLU A 21 0.42 10.38 -5.01
C GLU A 21 -0.43 11.41 -5.77
N GLY A 22 -1.68 11.09 -6.11
CA GLY A 22 -2.55 11.97 -6.90
C GLY A 22 -2.36 11.78 -8.42
N PRO A 23 -2.54 12.83 -9.25
CA PRO A 23 -2.57 12.67 -10.71
C PRO A 23 -1.40 11.86 -11.30
N VAL A 24 -1.72 10.81 -12.06
CA VAL A 24 -0.73 9.88 -12.61
C VAL A 24 -0.26 10.33 -13.99
N ILE A 25 1.05 10.35 -14.22
CA ILE A 25 1.67 10.59 -15.53
C ILE A 25 2.55 9.40 -15.94
N ALA A 26 3.03 9.38 -17.18
CA ALA A 26 3.87 8.29 -17.69
C ALA A 26 5.12 8.04 -16.82
N ALA A 27 5.74 9.09 -16.28
CA ALA A 27 6.88 8.98 -15.38
C ALA A 27 6.52 8.30 -14.04
N THR A 28 5.35 8.62 -13.47
CA THR A 28 4.81 7.95 -12.27
C THR A 28 4.67 6.46 -12.53
N LEU A 29 4.05 6.09 -13.65
CA LEU A 29 3.81 4.69 -14.00
C LEU A 29 5.11 3.91 -14.26
N GLY A 30 6.09 4.54 -14.90
CA GLY A 30 7.42 3.94 -15.10
C GLY A 30 8.14 3.66 -13.79
N ARG A 31 8.08 4.60 -12.82
CA ARG A 31 8.64 4.41 -11.47
C ARG A 31 7.95 3.29 -10.71
N TRP A 32 6.62 3.30 -10.69
CA TRP A 32 5.80 2.33 -9.96
C TRP A 32 6.00 0.90 -10.45
N LEU A 33 6.04 0.70 -11.76
CA LEU A 33 6.20 -0.63 -12.36
C LEU A 33 7.66 -1.00 -12.65
N ARG A 34 8.61 -0.09 -12.38
CA ARG A 34 10.05 -0.25 -12.68
C ARG A 34 10.31 -0.64 -14.15
N ILE A 35 9.63 0.04 -15.07
CA ILE A 35 9.74 -0.18 -16.53
C ILE A 35 10.20 1.07 -17.28
N SER A 36 10.73 0.88 -18.48
CA SER A 36 11.20 1.97 -19.33
C SER A 36 10.06 2.83 -19.90
N ALA A 37 10.36 4.09 -20.21
CA ALA A 37 9.38 5.00 -20.83
C ALA A 37 8.81 4.48 -22.17
N PRO A 38 9.59 3.81 -23.05
CA PRO A 38 9.04 3.14 -24.23
C PRO A 38 8.02 2.05 -23.88
N ALA A 39 8.30 1.23 -22.85
CA ALA A 39 7.36 0.19 -22.40
C ALA A 39 6.06 0.80 -21.87
N VAL A 40 6.13 1.90 -21.11
CA VAL A 40 4.95 2.66 -20.67
C VAL A 40 4.13 3.13 -21.88
N THR A 41 4.77 3.67 -22.90
CA THR A 41 4.07 4.18 -24.10
C THR A 41 3.35 3.05 -24.84
N VAL A 42 3.99 1.89 -25.01
CA VAL A 42 3.36 0.71 -25.62
C VAL A 42 2.17 0.23 -24.79
N ALA A 43 2.31 0.18 -23.47
CA ALA A 43 1.23 -0.20 -22.57
C ALA A 43 0.04 0.75 -22.65
N LEU A 44 0.27 2.07 -22.60
CA LEU A 44 -0.79 3.08 -22.71
C LEU A 44 -1.53 3.01 -24.04
N ARG A 45 -0.83 2.74 -25.15
CA ARG A 45 -1.47 2.50 -26.47
C ARG A 45 -2.42 1.30 -26.41
N ARG A 46 -1.99 0.19 -25.78
CA ARG A 46 -2.82 -1.01 -25.60
C ARG A 46 -4.05 -0.73 -24.72
N LEU A 47 -3.88 -0.05 -23.59
CA LEU A 47 -4.98 0.30 -22.69
C LEU A 47 -5.99 1.25 -23.34
N LYS A 48 -5.51 2.21 -24.15
CA LYS A 48 -6.37 3.12 -24.91
C LYS A 48 -7.19 2.38 -25.97
N ARG A 49 -6.53 1.52 -26.77
CA ARG A 49 -7.20 0.68 -27.78
C ARG A 49 -8.30 -0.17 -27.15
N ASP A 50 -8.04 -0.72 -25.97
CA ASP A 50 -8.99 -1.59 -25.26
C ASP A 50 -10.03 -0.81 -24.43
N LYS A 51 -10.03 0.54 -24.52
CA LYS A 51 -10.93 1.47 -23.83
C LYS A 51 -10.87 1.39 -22.29
N LEU A 52 -9.69 1.09 -21.74
CA LEU A 52 -9.48 0.92 -20.29
C LEU A 52 -8.87 2.16 -19.64
N ALA A 53 -8.06 2.91 -20.36
CA ALA A 53 -7.47 4.17 -19.90
C ALA A 53 -7.33 5.16 -21.06
N TRP A 54 -7.15 6.44 -20.72
CA TRP A 54 -6.85 7.49 -21.69
C TRP A 54 -5.91 8.53 -21.07
N VAL A 55 -5.29 9.34 -21.92
CA VAL A 55 -4.39 10.42 -21.51
C VAL A 55 -5.05 11.75 -21.88
N ASP A 56 -5.17 12.66 -20.91
CA ASP A 56 -5.77 13.98 -21.14
C ASP A 56 -4.78 14.98 -21.77
N ALA A 57 -5.27 16.18 -22.08
CA ALA A 57 -4.46 17.25 -22.67
C ALA A 57 -3.29 17.71 -21.77
N LYS A 58 -3.34 17.42 -20.47
CA LYS A 58 -2.28 17.74 -19.50
C LYS A 58 -1.31 16.56 -19.31
N GLY A 59 -1.44 15.48 -20.07
CA GLY A 59 -0.61 14.29 -19.97
C GLY A 59 -0.98 13.36 -18.81
N ARG A 60 -2.12 13.57 -18.15
CA ARG A 60 -2.58 12.74 -17.03
C ARG A 60 -3.25 11.48 -17.55
N ILE A 61 -2.88 10.35 -16.97
CA ILE A 61 -3.44 9.03 -17.26
C ILE A 61 -4.68 8.83 -16.39
N LEU A 62 -5.80 8.55 -17.02
CA LEU A 62 -7.11 8.42 -16.37
C LEU A 62 -7.73 7.07 -16.74
N LEU A 63 -8.19 6.33 -15.74
CA LEU A 63 -8.93 5.09 -15.97
C LEU A 63 -10.35 5.40 -16.46
N THR A 64 -10.83 4.62 -17.42
CA THR A 64 -12.27 4.61 -17.73
C THR A 64 -13.04 3.88 -16.63
N LYS A 65 -14.37 3.94 -16.63
CA LYS A 65 -15.21 3.15 -15.69
C LYS A 65 -14.85 1.65 -15.75
N LYS A 66 -14.62 1.12 -16.96
CA LYS A 66 -14.22 -0.28 -17.17
C LYS A 66 -12.81 -0.56 -16.61
N GLY A 67 -11.84 0.30 -16.90
CA GLY A 67 -10.48 0.16 -16.35
C GLY A 67 -10.45 0.24 -14.82
N ARG A 68 -11.24 1.15 -14.24
CA ARG A 68 -11.39 1.29 -12.80
C ARG A 68 -11.97 0.04 -12.15
N ALA A 69 -12.99 -0.57 -12.76
CA ALA A 69 -13.60 -1.80 -12.24
C ALA A 69 -12.58 -2.95 -12.18
N ILE A 70 -11.75 -3.10 -13.23
CA ILE A 70 -10.68 -4.10 -13.26
C ILE A 70 -9.63 -3.81 -12.19
N ALA A 71 -9.16 -2.56 -12.10
CA ALA A 71 -8.18 -2.16 -11.08
C ALA A 71 -8.68 -2.43 -9.65
N ASN A 72 -9.93 -2.06 -9.35
CA ASN A 72 -10.53 -2.29 -8.03
C ASN A 72 -10.67 -3.78 -7.71
N ARG A 73 -10.99 -4.62 -8.71
CA ARG A 73 -11.04 -6.07 -8.54
C ARG A 73 -9.66 -6.64 -8.22
N MET A 74 -8.62 -6.21 -8.94
CA MET A 74 -7.24 -6.64 -8.68
C MET A 74 -6.78 -6.24 -7.27
N ARG A 75 -7.07 -5.01 -6.83
CA ARG A 75 -6.76 -4.55 -5.47
C ARG A 75 -7.48 -5.36 -4.38
N LEU A 76 -8.77 -5.65 -4.59
CA LEU A 76 -9.53 -6.52 -3.69
C LEU A 76 -8.92 -7.92 -3.63
N ARG A 77 -8.58 -8.47 -4.79
CA ARG A 77 -7.98 -9.80 -4.91
C ARG A 77 -6.63 -9.88 -4.20
N HIS A 78 -5.75 -8.91 -4.46
CA HIS A 78 -4.47 -8.78 -3.78
C HIS A 78 -4.66 -8.78 -2.27
N HIS A 79 -5.53 -7.92 -1.75
CA HIS A 79 -5.84 -7.82 -0.33
C HIS A 79 -6.37 -9.14 0.27
N LEU A 80 -7.27 -9.82 -0.42
CA LEU A 80 -7.79 -11.12 0.02
C LEU A 80 -6.71 -12.19 0.08
N ILE A 81 -5.79 -12.20 -0.88
CA ILE A 81 -4.66 -13.12 -0.90
C ILE A 81 -3.69 -12.79 0.23
N GLU A 82 -3.34 -11.52 0.44
CA GLU A 82 -2.49 -11.12 1.57
C GLU A 82 -3.08 -11.63 2.89
N ARG A 83 -4.38 -11.39 3.10
CA ARG A 83 -5.08 -11.84 4.29
C ARG A 83 -5.12 -13.36 4.40
N MET A 84 -5.42 -14.08 3.32
CA MET A 84 -5.39 -15.55 3.31
C MET A 84 -4.01 -16.09 3.68
N LEU A 85 -2.95 -15.59 3.04
CA LEU A 85 -1.58 -16.04 3.26
C LEU A 85 -1.13 -15.78 4.70
N HIS A 86 -1.44 -14.61 5.26
CA HIS A 86 -1.06 -14.27 6.61
C HIS A 86 -1.94 -14.94 7.67
N GLU A 87 -3.26 -14.76 7.59
CA GLU A 87 -4.21 -15.20 8.62
C GLU A 87 -4.40 -16.72 8.65
N MET A 88 -4.27 -17.40 7.51
CA MET A 88 -4.54 -18.84 7.41
C MET A 88 -3.26 -19.68 7.30
N LEU A 89 -2.23 -19.18 6.59
CA LEU A 89 -0.99 -19.94 6.36
C LEU A 89 0.18 -19.44 7.23
N GLY A 90 0.02 -18.32 7.93
CA GLY A 90 1.08 -17.78 8.79
C GLY A 90 2.27 -17.20 8.04
N VAL A 91 2.11 -16.85 6.76
CA VAL A 91 3.16 -16.14 6.00
C VAL A 91 3.48 -14.84 6.72
N GLU A 92 4.77 -14.52 6.87
CA GLU A 92 5.17 -13.34 7.62
C GLU A 92 4.67 -12.06 6.94
N TRP A 93 4.16 -11.13 7.76
CA TRP A 93 3.52 -9.90 7.26
C TRP A 93 4.45 -9.10 6.34
N TYR A 94 5.76 -9.08 6.59
CA TYR A 94 6.73 -8.38 5.75
C TYR A 94 7.03 -9.06 4.40
N LYS A 95 6.58 -10.30 4.16
CA LYS A 95 6.72 -11.03 2.89
C LYS A 95 5.43 -11.12 2.10
N VAL A 96 4.29 -10.93 2.76
CA VAL A 96 2.99 -11.33 2.23
C VAL A 96 2.59 -10.59 0.95
N HIS A 97 3.01 -9.32 0.82
CA HIS A 97 2.79 -8.51 -0.37
C HIS A 97 3.42 -9.14 -1.62
N ASP A 98 4.70 -9.53 -1.52
CA ASP A 98 5.44 -10.14 -2.64
C ASP A 98 4.80 -11.46 -3.10
N GLU A 99 4.26 -12.25 -2.17
CA GLU A 99 3.55 -13.49 -2.49
C GLU A 99 2.18 -13.21 -3.12
N ALA A 100 1.46 -12.22 -2.62
CA ALA A 100 0.17 -11.82 -3.17
C ALA A 100 0.27 -11.34 -4.62
N GLU A 101 1.29 -10.53 -4.96
CA GLU A 101 1.59 -10.12 -6.34
C GLU A 101 1.77 -11.31 -7.29
N ARG A 102 2.39 -12.40 -6.83
CA ARG A 102 2.57 -13.61 -7.66
C ARG A 102 1.29 -14.39 -7.89
N LEU A 103 0.38 -14.36 -6.92
CA LEU A 103 -0.81 -15.21 -6.92
C LEU A 103 -2.06 -14.52 -7.47
N GLU A 104 -2.14 -13.20 -7.45
CA GLU A 104 -3.36 -12.46 -7.80
C GLU A 104 -3.84 -12.66 -9.24
N HIS A 105 -2.95 -12.95 -10.19
CA HIS A 105 -3.38 -13.27 -11.55
C HIS A 105 -3.81 -14.74 -11.72
N SER A 106 -3.49 -15.58 -10.76
CA SER A 106 -3.60 -17.04 -10.88
C SER A 106 -4.85 -17.62 -10.22
N ILE A 107 -5.52 -16.87 -9.33
CA ILE A 107 -6.72 -17.40 -8.66
C ILE A 107 -7.97 -17.27 -9.55
N SER A 108 -8.82 -18.30 -9.50
CA SER A 108 -10.08 -18.31 -10.22
C SER A 108 -11.13 -17.41 -9.54
N PRO A 109 -12.19 -17.01 -10.27
CA PRO A 109 -13.34 -16.32 -9.66
C PRO A 109 -14.02 -17.12 -8.54
N ASP A 110 -13.95 -18.46 -8.55
CA ASP A 110 -14.50 -19.31 -7.50
C ASP A 110 -13.71 -19.17 -6.19
N VAL A 111 -12.37 -19.21 -6.29
CA VAL A 111 -11.47 -19.00 -5.15
C VAL A 111 -11.66 -17.58 -4.60
N GLU A 112 -11.68 -16.57 -5.47
CA GLU A 112 -11.92 -15.17 -5.08
C GLU A 112 -13.24 -15.03 -4.30
N ARG A 113 -14.33 -15.65 -4.78
CA ARG A 113 -15.63 -15.62 -4.09
C ARG A 113 -15.56 -16.27 -2.71
N ARG A 114 -14.94 -17.44 -2.59
CA ARG A 114 -14.76 -18.14 -1.30
C ARG A 114 -13.91 -17.34 -0.31
N LEU A 115 -12.90 -16.62 -0.80
CA LEU A 115 -12.11 -15.72 0.04
C LEU A 115 -12.95 -14.56 0.55
N ILE A 116 -13.80 -13.95 -0.29
CA ILE A 116 -14.74 -12.91 0.12
C ILE A 116 -15.71 -13.44 1.19
N GLU A 117 -16.27 -14.63 1.00
CA GLU A 117 -17.17 -15.27 1.98
C GLU A 117 -16.46 -15.51 3.32
N ARG A 118 -15.18 -15.93 3.29
CA ARG A 118 -14.43 -16.33 4.48
C ARG A 118 -13.79 -15.17 5.26
N LEU A 119 -13.34 -14.14 4.54
CA LEU A 119 -12.57 -13.00 5.09
C LEU A 119 -13.37 -11.70 5.10
N GLY A 120 -14.47 -11.64 4.34
CA GLY A 120 -15.23 -10.42 4.08
C GLY A 120 -14.62 -9.58 2.94
N PRO A 121 -15.40 -8.65 2.35
CA PRO A 121 -14.98 -7.82 1.22
C PRO A 121 -14.09 -6.61 1.61
N GLY A 122 -13.64 -6.54 2.86
CA GLY A 122 -12.99 -5.37 3.43
C GLY A 122 -11.99 -5.72 4.53
N GLY A 123 -11.99 -4.89 5.59
CA GLY A 123 -11.04 -5.01 6.69
C GLY A 123 -9.67 -4.42 6.36
N LEU A 124 -8.71 -4.67 7.24
CA LEU A 124 -7.33 -4.26 7.10
C LEU A 124 -6.51 -5.42 6.54
N CYS A 125 -5.54 -5.12 5.68
CA CYS A 125 -4.54 -6.11 5.29
C CYS A 125 -3.57 -6.36 6.46
N PRO A 126 -2.67 -7.36 6.37
CA PRO A 126 -1.66 -7.64 7.40
C PRO A 126 -0.77 -6.44 7.76
N HIS A 127 -0.63 -5.47 6.85
CA HIS A 127 0.11 -4.23 7.05
C HIS A 127 -0.72 -3.12 7.73
N GLY A 128 -1.97 -3.37 8.09
CA GLY A 128 -2.88 -2.41 8.72
C GLY A 128 -3.58 -1.45 7.75
N ASN A 129 -3.46 -1.66 6.43
CA ASN A 129 -4.04 -0.78 5.44
C ASN A 129 -5.47 -1.19 5.06
N PRO A 130 -6.43 -0.25 4.99
CA PRO A 130 -7.73 -0.52 4.41
C PRO A 130 -7.66 -0.56 2.87
N ILE A 131 -8.53 -1.37 2.26
CA ILE A 131 -8.65 -1.46 0.81
C ILE A 131 -9.09 -0.10 0.24
N ASN A 132 -8.44 0.33 -0.85
CA ASN A 132 -8.87 1.44 -1.70
C ASN A 132 -8.93 2.83 -1.01
N LYS A 133 -8.19 3.07 0.09
CA LYS A 133 -8.17 4.39 0.74
C LYS A 133 -6.95 5.22 0.37
N SER A 134 -7.23 6.41 -0.16
CA SER A 134 -6.25 7.46 -0.40
C SER A 134 -5.67 8.04 0.90
N ALA A 135 -4.53 8.72 0.80
CA ALA A 135 -3.95 9.44 1.94
C ALA A 135 -4.92 10.49 2.54
N ALA A 136 -5.71 11.16 1.70
CA ALA A 136 -6.71 12.13 2.15
C ALA A 136 -7.85 11.47 2.93
N GLU A 137 -8.35 10.32 2.47
CA GLU A 137 -9.37 9.56 3.19
C GLU A 137 -8.85 9.00 4.51
N ARG A 138 -7.59 8.55 4.56
CA ARG A 138 -6.93 8.14 5.81
C ARG A 138 -6.89 9.29 6.81
N ARG A 139 -6.48 10.50 6.38
CA ARG A 139 -6.51 11.70 7.23
C ARG A 139 -7.92 12.04 7.72
N LYS A 140 -8.92 11.94 6.84
CA LYS A 140 -10.33 12.13 7.24
C LYS A 140 -10.80 11.10 8.27
N ALA A 141 -10.22 9.90 8.27
CA ALA A 141 -10.48 8.85 9.27
C ALA A 141 -9.66 9.02 10.58
N GLY A 142 -8.96 10.14 10.76
CA GLY A 142 -8.17 10.42 11.97
C GLY A 142 -6.77 9.80 11.99
N LEU A 143 -6.30 9.28 10.84
CA LEU A 143 -4.92 8.79 10.70
C LEU A 143 -3.98 9.94 10.35
N GLN A 144 -2.74 9.87 10.80
CA GLN A 144 -1.69 10.81 10.43
C GLN A 144 -0.40 10.06 10.08
N SER A 145 0.51 10.73 9.38
CA SER A 145 1.86 10.21 9.19
C SER A 145 2.60 10.22 10.53
N LEU A 146 3.36 9.17 10.84
CA LEU A 146 4.21 9.16 12.04
C LEU A 146 5.21 10.33 12.01
N TRP A 147 5.68 10.72 10.82
CA TRP A 147 6.57 11.86 10.67
C TRP A 147 5.90 13.20 11.04
N GLU A 148 4.59 13.31 10.98
CA GLU A 148 3.82 14.52 11.33
C GLU A 148 3.48 14.57 12.84
N ALA A 149 3.72 13.49 13.59
CA ALA A 149 3.38 13.40 15.00
C ALA A 149 4.23 14.32 15.89
N VAL A 150 3.63 14.78 16.98
CA VAL A 150 4.21 15.74 17.93
C VAL A 150 4.82 15.02 19.13
N PRO A 151 6.01 15.42 19.62
CA PRO A 151 6.57 14.91 20.88
C PRO A 151 5.56 14.94 22.04
N GLY A 152 5.56 13.91 22.87
CA GLY A 152 4.60 13.69 23.95
C GLY A 152 3.30 12.97 23.52
N SER A 153 3.04 12.82 22.23
CA SER A 153 1.85 12.11 21.74
C SER A 153 1.93 10.62 22.05
N SER A 154 0.82 10.03 22.52
CA SER A 154 0.63 8.57 22.63
C SER A 154 -0.23 8.08 21.48
N LEU A 155 0.31 7.16 20.69
CA LEU A 155 -0.23 6.73 19.40
C LEU A 155 -0.18 5.21 19.27
N LYS A 156 -0.87 4.70 18.25
CA LYS A 156 -0.80 3.29 17.83
C LYS A 156 -0.48 3.24 16.35
N ILE A 157 0.41 2.33 15.95
CA ILE A 157 0.65 2.06 14.53
C ILE A 157 -0.63 1.52 13.93
N ALA A 158 -1.17 2.24 12.95
CA ALA A 158 -2.40 1.88 12.27
C ALA A 158 -2.12 1.12 10.98
N GLY A 159 -1.12 1.55 10.19
CA GLY A 159 -0.73 0.85 8.98
C GLY A 159 0.64 1.26 8.46
N MET A 160 1.20 0.49 7.52
CA MET A 160 2.54 0.67 6.99
C MET A 160 2.57 0.48 5.48
N HIS A 161 3.54 1.08 4.80
CA HIS A 161 3.74 0.90 3.36
C HIS A 161 4.21 -0.52 3.02
N GLU A 162 3.38 -1.25 2.28
CA GLU A 162 3.47 -2.68 1.99
C GLU A 162 4.50 -3.04 0.90
N ARG A 163 4.89 -2.09 0.04
CA ARG A 163 5.72 -2.35 -1.15
C ARG A 163 7.24 -2.28 -0.93
N ASP A 164 7.69 -2.27 0.32
CA ASP A 164 9.10 -2.22 0.69
C ASP A 164 9.43 -3.28 1.73
N ARG A 165 9.63 -4.52 1.27
CA ARG A 165 9.95 -5.65 2.13
C ARG A 165 11.15 -5.42 3.04
N GLN A 166 12.21 -4.77 2.56
CA GLN A 166 13.41 -4.52 3.37
C GLN A 166 13.09 -3.58 4.53
N LEU A 167 12.29 -2.55 4.29
CA LEU A 167 11.80 -1.64 5.32
C LEU A 167 10.88 -2.35 6.32
N LEU A 168 9.98 -3.22 5.86
CA LEU A 168 9.09 -3.99 6.73
C LEU A 168 9.87 -4.99 7.61
N GLU A 169 10.88 -5.67 7.06
CA GLU A 169 11.79 -6.53 7.83
C GLU A 169 12.57 -5.73 8.88
N TYR A 170 12.97 -4.50 8.55
CA TYR A 170 13.61 -3.59 9.50
C TYR A 170 12.65 -3.19 10.63
N PHE A 171 11.41 -2.82 10.32
CA PHE A 171 10.38 -2.54 11.33
C PHE A 171 10.09 -3.74 12.22
N ASP A 172 10.03 -4.94 11.62
CA ASP A 172 9.79 -6.18 12.36
C ASP A 172 10.86 -6.42 13.44
N ARG A 173 12.14 -6.25 13.09
CA ARG A 173 13.27 -6.39 14.04
C ARG A 173 13.20 -5.37 15.18
N LEU A 174 12.62 -4.20 14.94
CA LEU A 174 12.42 -3.16 15.96
C LEU A 174 11.16 -3.39 16.80
N GLY A 175 10.37 -4.42 16.50
CA GLY A 175 9.07 -4.66 17.15
C GLY A 175 7.97 -3.70 16.70
N LEU A 176 8.18 -2.98 15.59
CA LEU A 176 7.20 -2.07 15.02
C LEU A 176 6.29 -2.83 14.05
N ARG A 177 5.06 -3.11 14.49
CA ARG A 177 4.03 -3.77 13.68
C ARG A 177 2.71 -3.01 13.75
N PRO A 178 1.79 -3.21 12.78
CA PRO A 178 0.42 -2.76 12.93
C PRO A 178 -0.14 -3.16 14.30
N GLY A 179 -0.72 -2.18 15.00
CA GLY A 179 -1.23 -2.33 16.34
C GLY A 179 -0.27 -2.02 17.47
N THR A 180 1.02 -1.78 17.20
CA THR A 180 2.01 -1.47 18.23
C THR A 180 1.74 -0.10 18.85
N PRO A 181 1.55 0.01 20.19
CA PRO A 181 1.48 1.29 20.86
C PRO A 181 2.88 1.94 20.91
N LEU A 182 2.92 3.27 20.77
CA LEU A 182 4.15 4.05 20.81
C LEU A 182 3.92 5.44 21.39
N THR A 183 5.00 6.06 21.84
CA THR A 183 5.05 7.50 22.17
C THR A 183 6.08 8.20 21.31
N ILE A 184 5.87 9.48 21.02
CA ILE A 184 6.88 10.31 20.35
C ILE A 184 7.75 10.94 21.43
N ALA A 185 8.99 10.50 21.58
CA ALA A 185 9.90 11.02 22.61
C ALA A 185 10.53 12.36 22.18
N SER A 186 11.12 12.41 20.99
CA SER A 186 11.76 13.62 20.48
C SER A 186 11.80 13.66 18.95
N ARG A 187 11.88 14.88 18.42
CA ARG A 187 12.32 15.15 17.05
C ARG A 187 13.73 15.71 17.11
N ASN A 188 14.67 15.00 16.50
CA ASN A 188 16.09 15.31 16.58
C ASN A 188 16.48 16.26 15.43
N TYR A 189 17.55 17.03 15.65
CA TYR A 189 18.05 18.02 14.67
C TYR A 189 18.52 17.37 13.35
N ASP A 190 18.96 16.12 13.40
CA ASP A 190 19.44 15.35 12.25
C ASP A 190 18.32 14.78 11.34
N GLY A 191 17.06 15.15 11.59
CA GLY A 191 15.94 14.68 10.79
C GLY A 191 15.46 13.28 11.18
N THR A 192 15.75 12.82 12.40
CA THR A 192 15.22 11.58 12.96
C THR A 192 14.14 11.82 14.03
N LEU A 193 13.29 10.82 14.24
CA LEU A 193 12.31 10.74 15.33
C LEU A 193 12.71 9.64 16.30
N THR A 194 12.77 9.95 17.59
CA THR A 194 12.91 8.95 18.65
C THR A 194 11.52 8.58 19.16
N LEU A 195 11.21 7.29 19.13
CA LEU A 195 9.97 6.68 19.58
C LEU A 195 10.21 5.97 20.90
N GLY A 196 9.26 6.05 21.83
CA GLY A 196 9.17 5.14 22.96
C GLY A 196 8.28 3.95 22.60
N VAL A 197 8.82 2.75 22.60
CA VAL A 197 8.06 1.50 22.45
C VAL A 197 8.39 0.53 23.58
N ALA A 198 7.59 -0.52 23.76
CA ALA A 198 7.75 -1.46 24.87
C ALA A 198 9.13 -2.15 24.91
N SER A 199 9.75 -2.34 23.74
CA SER A 199 11.10 -2.92 23.60
C SER A 199 12.24 -1.93 23.90
N GLY A 200 11.94 -0.65 24.12
CA GLY A 200 12.93 0.41 24.34
C GLY A 200 12.81 1.56 23.34
N PRO A 201 13.72 2.55 23.39
CA PRO A 201 13.72 3.65 22.44
C PRO A 201 14.13 3.18 21.04
N VAL A 202 13.42 3.65 20.02
CA VAL A 202 13.70 3.37 18.60
C VAL A 202 13.83 4.68 17.84
N THR A 203 14.90 4.84 17.05
CA THR A 203 15.12 6.04 16.23
C THR A 203 14.87 5.74 14.76
N LEU A 204 14.01 6.53 14.11
CA LEU A 204 13.69 6.41 12.69
C LEU A 204 14.04 7.70 11.95
N ALA A 205 14.69 7.57 10.79
CA ALA A 205 14.81 8.69 9.85
C ALA A 205 13.44 9.08 9.27
N SER A 206 13.34 10.31 8.77
CA SER A 206 12.13 10.84 8.14
C SER A 206 11.58 9.95 7.02
N SER A 207 12.46 9.39 6.19
CA SER A 207 12.12 8.49 5.09
C SER A 207 11.36 7.24 5.55
N ALA A 208 11.76 6.66 6.69
CA ALA A 208 11.09 5.50 7.28
C ALA A 208 9.80 5.92 8.00
N ALA A 209 9.84 7.00 8.79
CA ALA A 209 8.68 7.48 9.54
C ALA A 209 7.51 7.89 8.63
N GLN A 210 7.76 8.48 7.46
CA GLN A 210 6.73 8.85 6.49
C GLN A 210 5.97 7.65 5.89
N LYS A 211 6.52 6.43 6.03
CA LYS A 211 5.91 5.18 5.56
C LYS A 211 5.02 4.50 6.60
N ILE A 212 4.84 5.13 7.77
CA ILE A 212 4.01 4.63 8.86
C ILE A 212 2.82 5.58 9.08
N TRP A 213 1.62 5.01 9.09
CA TRP A 213 0.40 5.67 9.52
C TRP A 213 0.10 5.32 10.98
N VAL A 214 -0.28 6.33 11.75
CA VAL A 214 -0.64 6.18 13.17
C VAL A 214 -2.01 6.75 13.46
N SER A 215 -2.64 6.22 14.50
CA SER A 215 -3.88 6.76 15.09
C SER A 215 -3.65 7.11 16.56
N PRO A 216 -4.44 8.03 17.14
CA PRO A 216 -4.50 8.20 18.58
C PRO A 216 -4.80 6.88 19.30
N VAL A 217 -4.21 6.68 20.48
CA VAL A 217 -4.71 5.65 21.40
C VAL A 217 -6.01 6.19 21.98
N LEU A 218 -7.15 5.63 21.57
CA LEU A 218 -8.40 5.86 22.28
C LEU A 218 -8.24 5.19 23.65
N ASN A 219 -8.19 5.99 24.72
CA ASN A 219 -8.35 5.45 26.06
C ASN A 219 -9.76 4.84 26.13
N PRO A 220 -9.89 3.56 26.54
CA PRO A 220 -11.19 2.92 26.70
C PRO A 220 -12.06 3.63 27.74
#